data_AF-A0A7S1KBR9-F1
#
_entry.id   AF-A0A7S1KBR9-F1
#
_cell.length_a   1.000
_cell.length_b   1.000
_cell.length_c   1.000
_cell.angle_alpha   90.00
_cell.angle_beta   90.00
_cell.angle_gamma   90.00
#
_symmetry.space_group_name_H-M   'P 1'
#
loop_
_entity.id
_entity.type
_entity.pdbx_description
1 polymer ?
#
loop_
_entity_poly.entity_id
_entity_poly.type
_entity_poly.pdbx_seq_one_letter_code
_entity_poly.pdbx_strand_id
1 'polypeptide(L)'
;QIKYERRNGHPVAAHFHALELSKNTIHLLLGDNADDVQEDKPMLVVPIDLSLSAHGNVQRLHALRKQTKAKFEKTQVAAESAIKTAEKRAKQEIKQQQEAYHKASLQRLRKTMWFEKFYWFISSENFLILAGRDANQNEILFRRYMQKNDIYVHADVHGAATCIIKNPSGEP
;
A
#
# COMPACT_ATOMS: atom_id res chain seq x y z
N GLN A 1 -22.16 -42.92 -40.89
CA GLN A 1 -23.60 -42.64 -40.92
C GLN A 1 -23.93 -41.15 -40.78
N ILE A 2 -23.52 -40.46 -39.71
CA ILE A 2 -23.88 -39.05 -39.44
C ILE A 2 -23.46 -38.06 -40.56
N LYS A 3 -22.26 -38.23 -41.15
CA LYS A 3 -21.80 -37.41 -42.30
C LYS A 3 -22.64 -37.62 -43.57
N TYR A 4 -23.25 -38.78 -43.72
CA TYR A 4 -24.10 -39.14 -44.86
C TYR A 4 -25.52 -38.56 -44.66
N GLU A 5 -26.05 -38.61 -43.45
CA GLU A 5 -27.37 -38.04 -43.10
C GLU A 5 -27.39 -36.50 -43.08
N ARG A 6 -26.25 -35.85 -42.78
CA ARG A 6 -26.08 -34.39 -43.00
C ARG A 6 -26.19 -34.03 -44.48
N ARG A 7 -25.71 -34.91 -45.37
CA ARG A 7 -25.80 -34.72 -46.83
C ARG A 7 -27.23 -34.92 -47.37
N ASN A 8 -28.03 -35.72 -46.67
CA ASN A 8 -29.44 -35.98 -46.98
C ASN A 8 -30.40 -34.95 -46.37
N GLY A 9 -29.90 -33.87 -45.76
CA GLY A 9 -30.72 -32.76 -45.29
C GLY A 9 -31.57 -33.05 -44.04
N HIS A 10 -31.22 -34.05 -43.23
CA HIS A 10 -32.00 -34.36 -42.03
C HIS A 10 -31.91 -33.20 -41.01
N PRO A 11 -33.04 -32.66 -40.50
CA PRO A 11 -33.06 -31.43 -39.71
C PRO A 11 -32.28 -31.53 -38.40
N VAL A 12 -32.26 -32.71 -37.79
CA VAL A 12 -31.48 -32.97 -36.57
C VAL A 12 -29.99 -33.10 -36.87
N ALA A 13 -29.61 -33.66 -38.02
CA ALA A 13 -28.22 -33.90 -38.42
C ALA A 13 -27.42 -32.60 -38.63
N ALA A 14 -28.12 -31.50 -38.96
CA ALA A 14 -27.54 -30.17 -39.08
C ALA A 14 -26.94 -29.66 -37.75
N HIS A 15 -27.59 -29.98 -36.62
CA HIS A 15 -27.24 -29.47 -35.30
C HIS A 15 -26.10 -30.23 -34.61
N PHE A 16 -25.59 -31.33 -35.18
CA PHE A 16 -24.47 -32.07 -34.60
C PHE A 16 -23.11 -31.43 -34.95
N HIS A 17 -22.34 -31.04 -33.94
CA HIS A 17 -20.98 -30.50 -34.12
C HIS A 17 -19.91 -31.58 -34.02
N ALA A 18 -19.86 -32.29 -32.89
CA ALA A 18 -18.86 -33.32 -32.61
C ALA A 18 -19.43 -34.39 -31.67
N LEU A 19 -18.87 -35.59 -31.72
CA LEU A 19 -19.30 -36.73 -30.93
C LEU A 19 -18.08 -37.36 -30.26
N GLU A 20 -18.05 -37.36 -28.93
CA GLU A 20 -16.98 -37.92 -28.13
C GLU A 20 -17.46 -39.22 -27.46
N LEU A 21 -17.20 -40.35 -28.12
CA LEU A 21 -17.68 -41.68 -27.71
C LEU A 21 -17.07 -42.16 -26.39
N SER A 22 -15.86 -41.71 -26.05
CA SER A 22 -15.19 -42.08 -24.80
C SER A 22 -15.90 -41.55 -23.55
N LYS A 23 -16.63 -40.44 -23.68
CA LYS A 23 -17.37 -39.80 -22.58
C LYS A 23 -18.88 -39.90 -22.74
N ASN A 24 -19.36 -40.58 -23.79
CA ASN A 24 -20.77 -40.66 -24.14
C ASN A 24 -21.44 -39.27 -24.28
N THR A 25 -20.68 -38.27 -24.76
CA THR A 25 -21.14 -36.88 -24.89
C THR A 25 -21.21 -36.44 -26.35
N ILE A 26 -22.27 -35.74 -26.70
CA ILE A 26 -22.47 -35.10 -28.00
C ILE A 26 -22.40 -33.59 -27.84
N HIS A 27 -21.66 -32.93 -28.71
CA HIS A 27 -21.68 -31.48 -28.86
C HIS A 27 -22.73 -31.10 -29.91
N LEU A 28 -23.79 -30.45 -29.45
CA LEU A 28 -24.88 -29.95 -30.29
C LEU A 28 -24.76 -28.43 -30.42
N LEU A 29 -25.00 -27.93 -31.62
CA LEU A 29 -25.21 -26.52 -31.91
C LEU A 29 -26.68 -26.21 -31.57
N LEU A 30 -26.91 -25.42 -30.53
CA LEU A 30 -28.24 -24.93 -30.18
C LEU A 30 -28.34 -23.44 -30.46
N GLY A 31 -29.39 -23.05 -31.18
CA GLY A 31 -29.80 -21.67 -31.33
C GLY A 31 -30.77 -21.26 -30.21
N ASP A 32 -30.76 -19.99 -29.85
CA ASP A 32 -31.67 -19.41 -28.87
C ASP A 32 -32.99 -19.01 -29.55
N ASN A 33 -33.87 -20.00 -29.77
CA ASN A 33 -35.21 -19.78 -30.31
C ASN A 33 -36.17 -19.42 -29.18
N ALA A 34 -36.08 -18.18 -28.71
CA ALA A 34 -37.12 -17.52 -27.93
C ALA A 34 -37.74 -16.46 -28.82
N ASP A 35 -38.83 -16.81 -29.53
CA ASP A 35 -39.86 -16.00 -30.20
C ASP A 35 -39.54 -14.63 -30.87
N ASP A 36 -38.26 -14.28 -31.04
CA ASP A 36 -37.82 -13.02 -31.64
C ASP A 36 -37.16 -13.29 -32.99
N VAL A 37 -37.78 -12.72 -34.03
CA VAL A 37 -37.48 -12.84 -35.47
C VAL A 37 -36.17 -12.14 -35.84
N GLN A 38 -35.04 -12.55 -35.24
CA GLN A 38 -33.73 -12.01 -35.60
C GLN A 38 -32.76 -13.16 -35.88
N GLU A 39 -32.56 -13.42 -37.18
CA GLU A 39 -31.82 -14.57 -37.75
C GLU A 39 -30.30 -14.59 -37.47
N ASP A 40 -29.76 -13.66 -36.68
CA ASP A 40 -28.31 -13.48 -36.47
C ASP A 40 -27.82 -13.85 -35.06
N LYS A 41 -28.51 -14.73 -34.32
CA LYS A 41 -27.97 -15.23 -33.03
C LYS A 41 -26.93 -16.35 -33.26
N PRO A 42 -25.71 -16.26 -32.68
CA PRO A 42 -24.68 -17.27 -32.87
C PRO A 42 -25.11 -18.60 -32.23
N MET A 43 -25.04 -19.68 -32.99
CA MET A 43 -25.30 -21.03 -32.48
C MET A 43 -24.26 -21.39 -31.40
N LEU A 44 -24.72 -21.83 -30.23
CA LEU A 44 -23.85 -22.20 -29.13
C LEU A 44 -23.57 -23.71 -29.14
N VAL A 45 -22.30 -24.09 -28.98
CA VAL A 45 -21.92 -25.50 -28.86
C VAL A 45 -22.13 -25.95 -27.41
N VAL A 46 -23.12 -26.80 -27.19
CA VAL A 46 -23.47 -27.34 -25.86
C VAL A 46 -23.14 -28.83 -25.79
N PRO A 47 -22.39 -29.28 -24.77
CA PRO A 47 -22.20 -30.70 -24.50
C PRO A 47 -23.45 -31.31 -23.85
N ILE A 48 -23.98 -32.36 -24.44
CA ILE A 48 -25.10 -33.16 -23.94
C ILE A 48 -24.62 -34.58 -23.68
N ASP A 49 -24.88 -35.09 -22.48
CA ASP A 49 -24.57 -36.46 -22.10
C ASP A 49 -25.70 -37.39 -22.54
N LEU A 50 -25.39 -38.41 -23.34
CA LEU A 50 -26.38 -39.35 -23.86
C LEU A 50 -26.93 -40.31 -22.81
N SER A 51 -26.24 -40.46 -21.68
CA SER A 51 -26.69 -41.30 -20.56
C SER A 51 -27.82 -40.65 -19.74
N LEU A 52 -28.01 -39.34 -19.89
CA LEU A 52 -28.96 -38.55 -19.12
C LEU A 52 -30.17 -38.15 -19.96
N SER A 53 -31.31 -37.99 -19.30
CA SER A 53 -32.49 -37.39 -19.93
C SER A 53 -32.23 -35.93 -20.30
N ALA A 54 -33.02 -35.37 -21.22
CA ALA A 54 -32.95 -33.95 -21.57
C ALA A 54 -33.04 -33.06 -20.32
N HIS A 55 -33.97 -33.38 -19.41
CA HIS A 55 -34.11 -32.66 -18.14
C HIS A 55 -32.88 -32.83 -17.22
N GLY A 56 -32.30 -34.04 -17.15
CA GLY A 56 -31.09 -34.29 -16.35
C GLY A 56 -29.87 -33.52 -16.85
N ASN A 57 -29.70 -33.41 -18.17
CA ASN A 57 -28.66 -32.57 -18.78
C ASN A 57 -28.86 -31.08 -18.46
N VAL A 58 -30.09 -30.58 -18.58
CA VAL A 58 -30.44 -29.19 -18.21
C VAL A 58 -30.12 -28.94 -16.74
N GLN A 59 -30.57 -29.82 -15.83
CA GLN A 59 -30.31 -29.68 -14.39
C GLN A 59 -28.82 -29.65 -14.07
N ARG A 60 -28.02 -30.52 -14.70
CA ARG A 60 -26.56 -30.55 -14.56
C ARG A 60 -25.91 -29.24 -15.00
N LEU A 61 -26.29 -28.71 -16.15
CA LEU A 61 -25.76 -27.43 -16.67
C LEU A 61 -26.13 -26.25 -15.77
N HIS A 62 -27.37 -26.21 -15.27
CA HIS A 62 -27.80 -25.19 -14.31
C HIS A 62 -27.04 -25.28 -12.97
N ALA A 63 -26.83 -26.50 -12.45
CA ALA A 63 -26.04 -26.71 -11.25
C ALA A 63 -24.58 -26.27 -11.45
N LEU A 64 -23.98 -26.62 -12.58
CA LEU A 64 -22.63 -26.20 -12.95
C LEU A 64 -22.53 -24.67 -13.02
N ARG A 65 -23.48 -24.01 -13.70
CA ARG A 65 -23.56 -22.53 -13.78
C ARG A 65 -23.62 -21.90 -12.39
N LYS A 66 -24.41 -22.44 -11.47
CA LYS A 66 -24.51 -21.92 -10.09
C LYS A 66 -23.19 -22.04 -9.35
N GLN A 67 -22.50 -23.18 -9.48
CA GLN A 67 -21.20 -23.40 -8.83
C GLN A 67 -20.10 -22.54 -9.44
N THR A 68 -20.02 -22.42 -10.76
CA THR A 68 -19.00 -21.60 -11.43
C THR A 68 -19.20 -20.12 -11.12
N LYS A 69 -20.44 -19.63 -11.11
CA LYS A 69 -20.77 -18.26 -10.69
C LYS A 69 -20.32 -17.99 -9.26
N ALA A 70 -20.64 -18.87 -8.31
CA ALA A 70 -20.22 -18.72 -6.91
C ALA A 70 -18.69 -18.75 -6.73
N LYS A 71 -17.97 -19.59 -7.49
CA LYS A 71 -16.50 -19.63 -7.48
C LYS A 71 -15.90 -18.35 -8.08
N PHE A 72 -16.49 -17.85 -9.17
CA PHE A 72 -16.06 -16.62 -9.82
C PHE A 72 -16.19 -15.42 -8.86
N GLU A 73 -17.37 -15.23 -8.25
CA GLU A 73 -17.61 -14.15 -7.29
C GLU A 73 -16.62 -14.19 -6.12
N LYS A 74 -16.38 -15.36 -5.53
CA LYS A 74 -15.39 -15.52 -4.44
C LYS A 74 -13.97 -15.18 -4.89
N THR A 75 -13.57 -15.62 -6.08
CA THR A 75 -12.23 -15.38 -6.62
C THR A 75 -12.03 -13.91 -6.93
N GLN A 76 -13.07 -13.25 -7.46
CA GLN A 76 -13.05 -11.81 -7.73
C GLN A 76 -12.85 -11.00 -6.45
N VAL A 77 -13.65 -11.26 -5.41
CA VAL A 77 -13.53 -10.57 -4.12
C VAL A 77 -12.15 -10.78 -3.49
N ALA A 78 -11.63 -12.00 -3.54
CA ALA A 78 -10.29 -12.30 -3.04
C ALA A 78 -9.21 -11.52 -3.82
N ALA A 79 -9.29 -11.46 -5.15
CA ALA A 79 -8.35 -10.72 -5.98
C ALA A 79 -8.37 -9.21 -5.68
N GLU A 80 -9.57 -8.61 -5.58
CA GLU A 80 -9.73 -7.19 -5.23
C GLU A 80 -9.15 -6.89 -3.84
N SER A 81 -9.37 -7.78 -2.86
CA SER A 81 -8.81 -7.64 -1.52
C SER A 81 -7.27 -7.73 -1.50
N ALA A 82 -6.69 -8.60 -2.32
CA ALA A 82 -5.24 -8.76 -2.46
C ALA A 82 -4.59 -7.50 -3.08
N ILE A 83 -5.20 -6.95 -4.14
CA ILE A 83 -4.72 -5.71 -4.77
C ILE A 83 -4.76 -4.56 -3.76
N LYS A 84 -5.89 -4.39 -3.06
CA LYS A 84 -6.05 -3.30 -2.06
C LYS A 84 -5.06 -3.42 -0.90
N THR A 85 -4.73 -4.63 -0.47
CA THR A 85 -3.74 -4.84 0.59
C THR A 85 -2.31 -4.58 0.11
N ALA A 86 -1.98 -4.99 -1.11
CA ALA A 86 -0.69 -4.67 -1.74
C ALA A 86 -0.50 -3.16 -1.90
N GLU A 87 -1.51 -2.43 -2.40
CA GLU A 87 -1.46 -0.98 -2.54
C GLU A 87 -1.26 -0.25 -1.20
N LYS A 88 -1.96 -0.71 -0.14
CA LYS A 88 -1.80 -0.13 1.20
C LYS A 88 -0.40 -0.33 1.75
N ARG A 89 0.17 -1.52 1.57
CA ARG A 89 1.55 -1.83 2.01
C ARG A 89 2.57 -0.97 1.27
N ALA A 90 2.46 -0.88 -0.06
CA ALA A 90 3.34 -0.03 -0.86
C ALA A 90 3.28 1.45 -0.43
N LYS A 91 2.08 1.99 -0.17
CA LYS A 91 1.92 3.37 0.34
C LYS A 91 2.53 3.57 1.72
N GLN A 92 2.40 2.58 2.61
CA GLN A 92 3.00 2.63 3.95
C GLN A 92 4.52 2.60 3.89
N GLU A 93 5.10 1.74 3.04
CA GLU A 93 6.56 1.65 2.85
C GLU A 93 7.13 2.96 2.31
N ILE A 94 6.50 3.57 1.31
CA ILE A 94 6.90 4.88 0.77
C ILE A 94 6.88 5.95 1.87
N LYS A 95 5.82 5.99 2.68
CA LYS A 95 5.70 6.95 3.78
C LYS A 95 6.79 6.75 4.84
N GLN A 96 7.04 5.50 5.22
CA GLN A 96 8.11 5.17 6.18
C GLN A 96 9.49 5.56 5.66
N GLN A 97 9.78 5.32 4.38
CA GLN A 97 11.04 5.74 3.76
C GLN A 97 11.20 7.25 3.75
N GLN A 98 10.13 8.00 3.44
CA GLN A 98 10.15 9.47 3.50
C GLN A 98 10.39 9.99 4.92
N GLU A 99 9.72 9.43 5.92
CA GLU A 99 9.92 9.78 7.33
C GLU A 99 11.34 9.46 7.80
N ALA A 100 11.89 8.31 7.40
CA ALA A 100 13.25 7.92 7.71
C ALA A 100 14.27 8.88 7.07
N TYR A 101 14.07 9.26 5.80
CA TYR A 101 14.90 10.25 5.12
C TYR A 101 14.84 11.61 5.82
N HIS A 102 13.64 12.07 6.19
CA HIS A 102 13.47 13.34 6.91
C HIS A 102 14.17 13.32 8.28
N LYS A 103 14.03 12.23 9.06
CA LYS A 103 14.72 12.07 10.34
C LYS A 103 16.24 12.00 10.18
N ALA A 104 16.73 11.29 9.17
CA ALA A 104 18.16 11.22 8.86
C ALA A 104 18.72 12.59 8.42
N SER A 105 17.96 13.36 7.65
CA SER A 105 18.32 14.71 7.25
C SER A 105 18.37 15.66 8.46
N LEU A 106 17.41 15.58 9.39
CA LEU A 106 17.43 16.34 10.64
C LEU A 106 18.60 15.94 11.55
N GLN A 107 18.92 14.65 11.66
CA GLN A 107 20.07 14.18 12.43
C GLN A 107 21.41 14.62 11.84
N ARG A 108 21.51 14.72 10.49
CA ARG A 108 22.67 15.35 9.83
C ARG A 108 22.78 16.84 10.17
N LEU A 109 21.69 17.49 10.56
CA LEU A 109 21.61 18.94 10.73
C LEU A 109 22.07 19.48 12.09
N ARG A 110 22.99 18.78 12.80
CA ARG A 110 23.73 19.21 14.02
C ARG A 110 23.19 18.64 15.34
N LYS A 111 24.12 18.25 16.24
CA LYS A 111 23.84 18.06 17.67
C LYS A 111 23.74 19.44 18.30
N THR A 112 22.55 19.85 18.71
CA THR A 112 22.36 21.10 19.46
C THR A 112 23.18 21.04 20.75
N MET A 113 24.11 21.97 20.91
CA MET A 113 24.94 22.02 22.11
C MET A 113 24.10 22.59 23.26
N TRP A 114 24.36 22.12 24.48
CA TRP A 114 23.58 22.49 25.67
C TRP A 114 23.57 24.00 25.95
N PHE A 115 24.58 24.72 25.47
CA PHE A 115 24.73 26.16 25.65
C PHE A 115 23.90 26.99 24.67
N GLU A 116 23.40 26.41 23.58
CA GLU A 116 22.63 27.14 22.55
C GLU A 116 21.30 27.70 23.04
N LYS A 117 20.83 27.22 24.21
CA LYS A 117 19.65 27.75 24.89
C LYS A 117 19.84 29.15 25.49
N PHE A 118 21.10 29.55 25.72
CA PHE A 118 21.47 30.86 26.25
C PHE A 118 21.83 31.82 25.12
N TYR A 119 22.06 33.10 25.42
CA TYR A 119 22.85 33.93 24.50
C TYR A 119 24.30 33.47 24.58
N TRP A 120 24.88 33.17 23.43
CA TRP A 120 26.25 32.68 23.37
C TRP A 120 26.93 33.21 22.13
N PHE A 121 28.25 33.40 22.25
CA PHE A 121 29.12 33.64 21.12
C PHE A 121 30.52 33.13 21.46
N ILE A 122 31.36 32.98 20.44
CA ILE A 122 32.77 32.66 20.61
C ILE A 122 33.54 33.96 20.41
N SER A 123 34.40 34.31 21.37
CA SER A 123 35.28 35.48 21.25
C SER A 123 36.38 35.26 20.21
N SER A 124 37.09 36.33 19.83
CA SER A 124 38.24 36.25 18.92
C SER A 124 39.33 35.31 19.43
N GLU A 125 39.52 35.26 20.75
CA GLU A 125 40.45 34.36 21.46
C GLU A 125 39.87 32.96 21.69
N ASN A 126 38.79 32.62 20.98
CA ASN A 126 38.19 31.30 20.96
C ASN A 126 37.59 30.83 22.30
N PHE A 127 37.22 31.76 23.19
CA PHE A 127 36.50 31.47 24.43
C PHE A 127 34.99 31.45 24.20
N LEU A 128 34.32 30.49 24.83
CA LEU A 128 32.86 30.41 24.83
C LEU A 128 32.28 31.38 25.87
N ILE A 129 31.51 32.36 25.43
CA ILE A 129 30.86 33.34 26.29
C ILE A 129 29.36 33.02 26.34
N LEU A 130 28.79 33.03 27.53
CA LEU A 130 27.40 32.70 27.81
C LEU A 130 26.73 33.85 28.57
N ALA A 131 25.50 34.19 28.21
CA ALA A 131 24.68 35.15 28.92
C ALA A 131 23.23 34.65 29.01
N GLY A 132 22.56 34.88 30.14
CA GLY A 132 21.15 34.51 30.29
C GLY A 132 20.21 35.54 29.64
N ARG A 133 19.06 35.07 29.13
CA ARG A 133 18.04 35.94 28.53
C ARG A 133 17.11 36.58 29.56
N ASP A 134 16.90 35.89 30.67
CA ASP A 134 15.97 36.26 31.74
C ASP A 134 16.65 36.07 33.11
N ALA A 135 16.10 36.70 34.15
CA ALA A 135 16.60 36.57 35.53
C ALA A 135 16.70 35.10 35.99
N ASN A 136 15.72 34.27 35.64
CA ASN A 136 15.73 32.85 35.95
C ASN A 136 16.86 32.10 35.21
N GLN A 137 17.15 32.47 33.96
CA GLN A 137 18.26 31.86 33.22
C GLN A 137 19.61 32.30 33.78
N ASN A 138 19.74 33.55 34.22
CA ASN A 138 20.95 34.06 34.87
C ASN A 138 21.29 33.24 36.12
N GLU A 139 20.28 32.98 36.96
CA GLU A 139 20.47 32.17 38.17
C GLU A 139 20.86 30.73 37.85
N ILE A 140 20.22 30.12 36.84
CA ILE A 140 20.57 28.77 36.37
C ILE A 140 22.00 28.75 35.84
N LEU A 141 22.39 29.76 35.06
CA LEU A 141 23.72 29.85 34.45
C LEU A 141 24.80 29.93 35.54
N PHE A 142 24.58 30.78 36.55
CA PHE A 142 25.49 30.94 37.68
C PHE A 142 25.54 29.69 38.57
N ARG A 143 24.40 29.18 39.03
CA ARG A 143 24.37 28.09 40.03
C ARG A 143 24.73 26.72 39.46
N ARG A 144 24.38 26.43 38.21
CA ARG A 144 24.48 25.08 37.63
C ARG A 144 25.62 24.94 36.63
N TYR A 145 25.93 25.99 35.89
CA TYR A 145 26.85 25.89 34.75
C TYR A 145 28.20 26.57 34.98
N MET A 146 28.35 27.45 35.97
CA MET A 146 29.63 28.05 36.33
C MET A 146 30.56 27.02 36.99
N GLN A 147 31.82 26.96 36.56
CA GLN A 147 32.88 26.15 37.15
C GLN A 147 33.91 27.04 37.84
N LYS A 148 34.77 26.45 38.66
CA LYS A 148 35.71 27.18 39.55
C LYS A 148 36.65 28.14 38.82
N ASN A 149 37.02 27.84 37.57
CA ASN A 149 37.99 28.61 36.79
C ASN A 149 37.32 29.40 35.65
N ASP A 150 35.99 29.54 35.70
CA ASP A 150 35.24 30.40 34.77
C ASP A 150 35.17 31.83 35.29
N ILE A 151 35.15 32.80 34.38
CA ILE A 151 35.11 34.22 34.72
C ILE A 151 33.66 34.70 34.70
N TYR A 152 33.24 35.33 35.79
CA TYR A 152 31.93 35.98 35.91
C TYR A 152 32.03 37.47 35.60
N VAL A 153 31.14 37.97 34.75
CA VAL A 153 31.08 39.37 34.32
C VAL A 153 29.64 39.88 34.45
N HIS A 154 29.48 41.08 35.00
CA HIS A 154 28.22 41.78 35.12
C HIS A 154 28.44 43.27 34.90
N ALA A 155 27.49 43.96 34.27
CA ALA A 155 27.55 45.41 34.10
C ALA A 155 26.94 46.10 35.32
N ASP A 156 27.48 47.25 35.73
CA ASP A 156 26.93 48.04 36.86
C ASP A 156 25.67 48.83 36.44
N VAL A 157 24.65 48.10 35.97
CA VAL A 157 23.38 48.64 35.48
C VAL A 157 22.24 47.74 35.97
N HIS A 158 21.15 48.36 36.40
CA HIS A 158 19.97 47.63 36.86
C HIS A 158 19.33 46.83 35.70
N GLY A 159 19.19 45.52 35.88
CA GLY A 159 18.67 44.63 34.85
C GLY A 159 19.71 44.14 33.82
N ALA A 160 21.01 44.36 34.07
CA ALA A 160 22.06 43.81 33.24
C ALA A 160 22.05 42.27 33.23
N ALA A 161 22.40 41.69 32.08
CA ALA A 161 22.55 40.25 31.95
C ALA A 161 23.83 39.78 32.65
N THR A 162 23.75 38.62 33.29
CA THR A 162 24.92 37.90 33.79
C THR A 162 25.65 37.24 32.64
N CYS A 163 26.96 37.51 32.51
CA CYS A 163 27.82 36.90 31.51
C CYS A 163 28.85 35.98 32.19
N ILE A 164 29.09 34.80 31.61
CA ILE A 164 30.10 33.85 32.05
C ILE A 164 31.00 33.52 30.87
N ILE A 165 32.31 33.63 31.07
CA ILE A 165 33.33 33.22 30.10
C ILE A 165 33.83 31.84 30.53
N LYS A 166 33.62 30.86 29.66
CA LYS A 166 34.09 29.49 29.88
C LYS A 166 35.57 29.38 29.58
N ASN A 167 36.32 28.86 30.55
CA ASN A 167 37.75 28.61 30.39
C ASN A 167 37.99 27.13 30.01
N PRO A 168 38.34 26.84 28.74
CA PRO A 168 38.60 25.46 28.31
C PRO A 168 39.92 24.89 28.86
N SER A 169 40.89 25.75 29.19
CA SER A 169 42.23 25.35 29.63
C SER A 169 42.25 24.98 31.12
N GLY A 170 41.31 25.50 31.91
CA GLY A 170 41.22 25.21 33.34
C GLY A 170 42.41 25.71 34.16
N GLU A 171 43.29 26.51 33.57
CA GLU A 171 44.35 27.23 34.27
C GLU A 171 43.79 28.55 34.84
N PRO A 172 44.22 28.98 36.03
CA PRO A 172 43.70 30.18 36.71
C PRO A 172 44.06 31.49 36.00
#